data_AF-A0A2H9MWX4-F1
#
_entry.id   AF-A0A2H9MWX4-F1
#
_cell.length_a   1.000
_cell.length_b   1.000
_cell.length_c   1.000
_cell.angle_alpha   90.00
_cell.angle_beta   90.00
_cell.angle_gamma   90.00
#
_symmetry.space_group_name_H-M   'P 1'
#
loop_
_entity.id
_entity.type
_entity.pdbx_description
1 polymer ?
#
loop_
_entity_poly.entity_id
_entity_poly.type
_entity_poly.pdbx_seq_one_letter_code
_entity_poly.pdbx_strand_id
1 'polypeptide(L)'
;MNITEKILARASGRQRVSPDDVIFANVDKVMVHDVSGPGVIKVFDKLKKQGINVDKLWDPTKVWVAEDHFVPSADKVSAENIVKLSNFTKNYGIEKHFKYGMGQYGICHTLSHEEAMVLPGEVYVGGDSHTNTTGALGSFACGLGHTDVAYVLLNGKIWFKVPQTLYFKLNGKLPDHVMAKDFILKIIG
;
A
#
# COMPACT_ATOMS: atom_id res chain seq x y z
N MET A 1 -16.23 -12.67 14.31
CA MET A 1 -15.42 -11.93 13.32
C MET A 1 -13.94 -12.20 13.56
N ASN A 2 -13.20 -12.60 12.53
CA ASN A 2 -11.74 -12.67 12.55
C ASN A 2 -11.11 -11.26 12.51
N ILE A 3 -9.77 -11.16 12.52
CA ILE A 3 -9.08 -9.86 12.53
C ILE A 3 -9.40 -9.01 11.30
N THR A 4 -9.36 -9.59 10.11
CA THR A 4 -9.66 -8.90 8.84
C THR A 4 -11.08 -8.36 8.83
N GLU A 5 -12.06 -9.17 9.23
CA GLU A 5 -13.47 -8.75 9.33
C GLU A 5 -13.65 -7.61 10.33
N LYS A 6 -12.96 -7.63 11.49
CA LYS A 6 -13.03 -6.53 12.46
C LYS A 6 -12.45 -5.23 11.91
N ILE A 7 -11.31 -5.29 11.23
CA ILE A 7 -10.66 -4.12 10.62
C ILE A 7 -11.57 -3.51 9.55
N LEU A 8 -12.12 -4.35 8.67
CA LEU A 8 -12.99 -3.93 7.57
C LEU A 8 -14.37 -3.44 8.06
N ALA A 9 -14.91 -4.03 9.14
CA ALA A 9 -16.12 -3.53 9.80
C ALA A 9 -15.90 -2.10 10.32
N ARG A 10 -14.81 -1.85 11.07
CA ARG A 10 -14.43 -0.51 11.53
C ARG A 10 -14.29 0.46 10.36
N ALA A 11 -13.49 0.08 9.35
CA ALA A 11 -13.18 0.95 8.23
C ALA A 11 -14.41 1.32 7.38
N SER A 12 -15.42 0.46 7.35
CA SER A 12 -16.70 0.71 6.65
C SER A 12 -17.79 1.32 7.54
N GLY A 13 -17.52 1.57 8.82
CA GLY A 13 -18.52 2.07 9.77
C GLY A 13 -19.62 1.06 10.11
N ARG A 14 -19.41 -0.23 9.83
CA ARG A 14 -20.37 -1.30 10.13
C ARG A 14 -20.03 -1.95 11.48
N GLN A 15 -21.05 -2.40 12.20
CA GLN A 15 -20.85 -3.18 13.43
C GLN A 15 -20.33 -4.59 13.16
N ARG A 16 -20.67 -5.15 12.00
CA ARG A 16 -20.23 -6.47 11.55
C ARG A 16 -20.14 -6.53 10.03
N VAL A 17 -19.24 -7.38 9.54
CA VAL A 17 -19.17 -7.82 8.13
C VAL A 17 -18.94 -9.33 8.10
N SER A 18 -19.31 -9.95 6.99
CA SER A 18 -19.07 -11.37 6.72
C SER A 18 -18.31 -11.53 5.41
N PRO A 19 -17.65 -12.68 5.16
CA PRO A 19 -17.09 -12.96 3.86
C PRO A 19 -18.13 -12.79 2.75
N ASP A 20 -17.66 -12.37 1.59
CA ASP A 20 -18.47 -12.03 0.40
C ASP A 20 -19.29 -10.73 0.48
N ASP A 21 -19.38 -10.07 1.64
CA ASP A 21 -19.93 -8.71 1.73
C ASP A 21 -19.11 -7.74 0.86
N VAL A 22 -19.80 -6.86 0.13
CA VAL A 22 -19.16 -5.72 -0.55
C VAL A 22 -19.35 -4.46 0.29
N ILE A 23 -18.23 -3.83 0.64
CA ILE A 23 -18.18 -2.65 1.50
C ILE A 23 -17.36 -1.54 0.84
N PHE A 24 -17.60 -0.28 1.19
CA PHE A 24 -16.62 0.78 1.03
C PHE A 24 -15.89 0.95 2.36
N ALA A 25 -14.56 0.87 2.35
CA ALA A 25 -13.71 1.03 3.51
C ALA A 25 -12.91 2.33 3.39
N ASN A 26 -12.86 3.11 4.48
CA ASN A 26 -11.92 4.21 4.61
C ASN A 26 -10.50 3.65 4.66
N VAL A 27 -9.60 4.24 3.88
CA VAL A 27 -8.18 3.89 3.84
C VAL A 27 -7.44 4.77 4.83
N ASP A 28 -6.61 4.16 5.67
CA ASP A 28 -5.82 4.91 6.66
C ASP A 28 -4.52 5.41 6.04
N LYS A 29 -3.87 4.60 5.18
CA LYS A 29 -2.60 4.92 4.52
C LYS A 29 -2.52 4.40 3.09
N VAL A 30 -1.86 5.16 2.21
CA VAL A 30 -1.56 4.78 0.82
C VAL A 30 -0.07 4.90 0.53
N MET A 31 0.48 3.92 -0.18
CA MET A 31 1.84 3.95 -0.71
C MET A 31 1.85 3.97 -2.23
N VAL A 32 2.72 4.81 -2.80
CA VAL A 32 3.14 4.73 -4.20
C VAL A 32 4.67 4.69 -4.26
N HIS A 33 5.22 4.06 -5.30
CA HIS A 33 6.68 4.00 -5.48
C HIS A 33 7.06 4.37 -6.92
N ASP A 34 8.35 4.34 -7.22
CA ASP A 34 8.95 4.68 -8.51
C ASP A 34 8.44 3.90 -9.74
N VAL A 35 7.82 2.73 -9.54
CA VAL A 35 7.16 1.97 -10.63
C VAL A 35 5.69 2.31 -10.75
N SER A 36 4.96 2.31 -9.64
CA SER A 36 3.50 2.49 -9.63
C SER A 36 3.07 3.95 -9.74
N GLY A 37 3.87 4.87 -9.19
CA GLY A 37 3.64 6.31 -9.23
C GLY A 37 3.46 6.85 -10.65
N PRO A 38 4.37 6.58 -11.60
CA PRO A 38 4.18 6.95 -13.00
C PRO A 38 2.88 6.43 -13.62
N GLY A 39 2.44 5.23 -13.24
CA GLY A 39 1.15 4.66 -13.66
C GLY A 39 -0.04 5.44 -13.09
N VAL A 40 0.00 5.77 -11.80
CA VAL A 40 -1.01 6.59 -11.12
C VAL A 40 -1.08 7.99 -11.72
N ILE A 41 0.06 8.63 -11.99
CA ILE A 41 0.12 9.96 -12.61
C ILE A 41 -0.56 9.95 -13.99
N LYS A 42 -0.33 8.91 -14.81
CA LYS A 42 -1.03 8.76 -16.11
C LYS A 42 -2.54 8.65 -15.94
N VAL A 43 -3.03 8.03 -14.86
CA VAL A 43 -4.47 7.99 -14.55
C VAL A 43 -4.98 9.39 -14.21
N PHE A 44 -4.26 10.16 -13.39
CA PHE A 44 -4.60 11.56 -13.09
C PHE A 44 -4.69 12.41 -14.36
N ASP A 45 -3.72 12.29 -15.27
CA ASP A 45 -3.73 13.00 -16.55
C ASP A 45 -4.96 12.64 -17.40
N LYS A 46 -5.33 11.36 -17.42
CA LYS A 46 -6.53 10.90 -18.13
C LYS A 46 -7.80 11.48 -17.51
N LEU A 47 -7.93 11.44 -16.19
CA LEU A 47 -9.08 12.00 -15.48
C LEU A 47 -9.21 13.51 -15.71
N LYS A 48 -8.09 14.24 -15.66
CA LYS A 48 -8.05 15.68 -15.96
C LYS A 48 -8.52 15.99 -17.38
N LYS A 49 -8.10 15.20 -18.38
CA LYS A 49 -8.58 15.33 -19.77
C LYS A 49 -10.08 15.04 -19.92
N GLN A 50 -10.66 14.28 -19.01
CA GLN A 50 -12.11 14.00 -18.95
C GLN A 50 -12.88 15.07 -18.15
N GLY A 51 -12.22 16.15 -17.71
CA GLY A 51 -12.85 17.21 -16.92
C GLY A 51 -13.05 16.86 -15.45
N ILE A 52 -12.46 15.76 -14.97
CA ILE A 52 -12.50 15.39 -13.56
C ILE A 52 -11.43 16.19 -12.81
N ASN A 53 -11.84 16.87 -11.75
CA ASN A 53 -10.92 17.62 -10.91
C ASN A 53 -10.03 16.66 -10.12
N VAL A 54 -8.72 16.79 -10.31
CA VAL A 54 -7.68 16.02 -9.62
C VAL A 54 -6.67 16.92 -8.92
N ASP A 55 -6.95 18.22 -8.78
CA ASP A 55 -5.99 19.22 -8.30
C ASP A 55 -5.66 19.08 -6.81
N LYS A 56 -6.40 18.24 -6.07
CA LYS A 56 -6.18 17.96 -4.66
C LYS A 56 -6.34 16.48 -4.36
N LEU A 57 -5.51 15.97 -3.45
CA LEU A 57 -5.70 14.66 -2.84
C LEU A 57 -6.73 14.76 -1.72
N TRP A 58 -7.30 13.62 -1.33
CA TRP A 58 -8.16 13.53 -0.15
C TRP A 58 -7.45 13.94 1.13
N ASP A 59 -6.25 13.42 1.36
CA ASP A 59 -5.40 13.76 2.50
C ASP A 59 -3.93 13.41 2.19
N PRO A 60 -3.06 14.40 1.91
CA PRO A 60 -1.66 14.14 1.59
C PRO A 60 -0.86 13.60 2.78
N THR A 61 -1.31 13.79 4.02
CA THR A 61 -0.63 13.29 5.24
C THR A 61 -0.78 11.77 5.41
N LYS A 62 -1.70 11.16 4.64
CA LYS A 62 -1.95 9.72 4.60
C LYS A 62 -1.26 9.03 3.42
N VAL A 63 -0.53 9.78 2.61
CA VAL A 63 0.21 9.28 1.46
C VAL A 63 1.69 9.28 1.79
N TRP A 64 2.38 8.22 1.41
CA TRP A 64 3.83 8.18 1.45
C TRP A 64 4.40 7.53 0.19
N VAL A 65 5.66 7.84 -0.07
CA VAL A 65 6.33 7.51 -1.32
C VAL A 65 7.71 6.94 -1.06
N ALA A 66 8.07 5.88 -1.77
CA ALA A 66 9.41 5.29 -1.73
C ALA A 66 10.05 5.20 -3.11
N GLU A 67 11.35 5.43 -3.17
CA GLU A 67 12.19 5.16 -4.34
C GLU A 67 13.05 3.93 -4.01
N ASP A 68 12.74 2.75 -4.58
CA ASP A 68 13.41 1.49 -4.21
C ASP A 68 13.58 0.46 -5.34
N HIS A 69 12.83 0.54 -6.45
CA HIS A 69 12.89 -0.49 -7.51
C HIS A 69 13.94 -0.18 -8.58
N PHE A 70 14.06 1.08 -9.00
CA PHE A 70 14.90 1.53 -10.10
C PHE A 70 15.90 2.60 -9.66
N VAL A 71 16.45 2.41 -8.47
CA VAL A 71 17.46 3.28 -7.86
C VAL A 71 18.71 2.46 -7.44
N PRO A 72 19.93 2.93 -7.76
CA PRO A 72 20.22 4.07 -8.64
C PRO A 72 19.75 3.79 -10.08
N SER A 73 19.24 4.82 -10.77
CA SER A 73 18.63 4.64 -12.09
C SER A 73 19.67 4.28 -13.15
N ALA A 74 19.53 3.08 -13.72
CA ALA A 74 20.43 2.56 -14.74
C ALA A 74 20.14 3.13 -16.14
N ASP A 75 18.92 3.61 -16.39
CA ASP A 75 18.47 4.12 -17.68
C ASP A 75 17.68 5.42 -17.56
N LYS A 76 17.51 6.11 -18.69
CA LYS A 76 16.82 7.40 -18.79
C LYS A 76 15.36 7.34 -18.33
N VAL A 77 14.64 6.27 -18.65
CA VAL A 77 13.21 6.15 -18.32
C VAL A 77 13.04 6.04 -16.81
N SER A 78 13.89 5.23 -16.16
CA SER A 78 13.94 5.11 -14.70
C SER A 78 14.23 6.47 -14.03
N ALA A 79 15.23 7.22 -14.53
CA ALA A 79 15.54 8.54 -14.00
C ALA A 79 14.38 9.55 -14.18
N GLU A 80 13.70 9.52 -15.33
CA GLU A 80 12.52 10.35 -15.57
C GLU A 80 11.35 10.00 -14.64
N ASN A 81 11.18 8.72 -14.28
CA ASN A 81 10.14 8.30 -13.34
C ASN A 81 10.37 8.88 -11.94
N ILE A 82 11.62 8.87 -11.46
CA ILE A 82 12.00 9.50 -10.19
C ILE A 82 11.70 11.00 -10.19
N VAL A 83 12.04 11.70 -11.29
CA VAL A 83 11.71 13.13 -11.42
C VAL A 83 10.20 13.37 -11.41
N LYS A 84 9.42 12.57 -12.15
CA LYS A 84 7.95 12.67 -12.16
C LYS A 84 7.36 12.45 -10.77
N LEU A 85 7.85 11.45 -10.04
CA LEU A 85 7.42 11.14 -8.68
C LEU A 85 7.77 12.26 -7.69
N SER A 86 8.98 12.80 -7.78
CA SER A 86 9.42 13.97 -7.00
C SER A 86 8.58 15.22 -7.29
N ASN A 87 8.17 15.44 -8.54
CA ASN A 87 7.28 16.56 -8.87
C ASN A 87 5.85 16.31 -8.38
N PHE A 88 5.36 15.07 -8.49
CA PHE A 88 4.04 14.69 -7.98
C PHE A 88 3.94 14.92 -6.47
N THR A 89 4.92 14.45 -5.70
CA THR A 89 4.95 14.66 -4.24
C THR A 89 4.96 16.14 -3.86
N LYS A 90 5.76 16.97 -4.55
CA LYS A 90 5.76 18.43 -4.33
C LYS A 90 4.42 19.08 -4.67
N ASN A 91 3.85 18.76 -5.84
CA ASN A 91 2.61 19.36 -6.32
C ASN A 91 1.42 19.09 -5.40
N TYR A 92 1.38 17.91 -4.79
CA TYR A 92 0.30 17.52 -3.89
C TYR A 92 0.63 17.69 -2.40
N GLY A 93 1.81 18.23 -2.06
CA GLY A 93 2.21 18.44 -0.67
C GLY A 93 2.41 17.16 0.13
N ILE A 94 2.89 16.08 -0.51
CA ILE A 94 3.22 14.83 0.16
C ILE A 94 4.61 14.96 0.79
N GLU A 95 4.65 15.01 2.13
CA GLU A 95 5.89 15.19 2.89
C GLU A 95 6.69 13.90 3.07
N LYS A 96 6.00 12.76 3.22
CA LYS A 96 6.63 11.46 3.47
C LYS A 96 7.12 10.83 2.17
N HIS A 97 8.25 11.33 1.67
CA HIS A 97 8.93 10.82 0.48
C HIS A 97 10.34 10.33 0.85
N PHE A 98 10.52 9.01 0.88
CA PHE A 98 11.79 8.33 1.13
C PHE A 98 12.57 8.22 -0.18
N LYS A 99 13.54 9.12 -0.36
CA LYS A 99 14.32 9.24 -1.59
C LYS A 99 15.63 8.48 -1.50
N TYR A 100 15.99 7.82 -2.58
CA TYR A 100 17.22 7.05 -2.62
C TYR A 100 18.45 7.94 -2.35
N GLY A 101 19.31 7.48 -1.44
CA GLY A 101 20.54 8.20 -1.08
C GLY A 101 20.34 9.45 -0.23
N MET A 102 19.12 9.71 0.27
CA MET A 102 18.82 10.87 1.12
C MET A 102 18.17 10.44 2.44
N GLY A 103 18.90 10.61 3.56
CA GLY A 103 18.37 10.28 4.89
C GLY A 103 17.98 8.80 5.00
N GLN A 104 16.77 8.53 5.51
CA GLN A 104 16.19 7.19 5.53
C GLN A 104 15.62 6.82 4.15
N TYR A 105 16.03 5.67 3.62
CA TYR A 105 15.52 5.09 2.38
C TYR A 105 15.70 3.57 2.40
N GLY A 106 14.99 2.87 1.53
CA GLY A 106 15.03 1.41 1.46
C GLY A 106 13.79 0.85 0.80
N ILE A 107 13.65 -0.48 0.85
CA ILE A 107 12.52 -1.18 0.27
C ILE A 107 11.23 -0.71 0.93
N CYS A 108 10.23 -0.36 0.12
CA CYS A 108 8.95 0.19 0.57
C CYS A 108 8.33 -0.64 1.70
N HIS A 109 8.24 -1.96 1.55
CA HIS A 109 7.64 -2.81 2.59
C HIS A 109 8.46 -2.87 3.87
N THR A 110 9.79 -2.74 3.81
CA THR A 110 10.62 -2.60 5.01
C THR A 110 10.34 -1.27 5.71
N LEU A 111 10.35 -0.17 4.95
CA LEU A 111 10.02 1.18 5.46
C LEU A 111 8.63 1.24 6.08
N SER A 112 7.67 0.47 5.55
CA SER A 112 6.31 0.42 6.12
C SER A 112 6.30 -0.02 7.60
N HIS A 113 7.28 -0.83 8.00
CA HIS A 113 7.46 -1.30 9.38
C HIS A 113 8.40 -0.38 10.17
N GLU A 114 9.60 -0.12 9.63
CA GLU A 114 10.67 0.60 10.34
C GLU A 114 10.29 2.04 10.69
N GLU A 115 9.60 2.72 9.77
CA GLU A 115 9.23 4.13 9.93
C GLU A 115 7.82 4.31 10.49
N ALA A 116 7.17 3.23 10.95
CA ALA A 116 5.80 3.23 11.46
C ALA A 116 4.81 3.90 10.50
N MET A 117 4.98 3.69 9.19
CA MET A 117 4.06 4.21 8.19
C MET A 117 2.70 3.52 8.24
N VAL A 118 2.63 2.33 8.85
CA VAL A 118 1.41 1.56 9.03
C VAL A 118 1.34 1.04 10.47
N LEU A 119 0.15 1.08 11.06
CA LEU A 119 -0.11 0.67 12.44
C LEU A 119 -1.11 -0.51 12.51
N PRO A 120 -1.13 -1.27 13.62
CA PRO A 120 -2.10 -2.34 13.82
C PRO A 120 -3.55 -1.84 13.70
N GLY A 121 -4.39 -2.61 12.99
CA GLY A 121 -5.81 -2.29 12.79
C GLY A 121 -6.12 -1.30 11.66
N GLU A 122 -5.10 -0.76 10.98
CA GLU A 122 -5.27 0.10 9.81
C GLU A 122 -5.66 -0.68 8.55
N VAL A 123 -6.33 0.02 7.63
CA VAL A 123 -6.49 -0.36 6.23
C VAL A 123 -5.41 0.36 5.44
N TYR A 124 -4.43 -0.41 4.97
CA TYR A 124 -3.30 0.06 4.21
C TYR A 124 -3.36 -0.50 2.78
N VAL A 125 -3.16 0.35 1.79
CA VAL A 125 -3.11 -0.09 0.39
C VAL A 125 -1.92 0.53 -0.32
N GLY A 126 -1.43 -0.16 -1.34
CA GLY A 126 -0.21 0.25 -2.04
C GLY A 126 -0.23 -0.13 -3.50
N GLY A 127 0.51 0.62 -4.32
CA GLY A 127 0.71 0.33 -5.73
C GLY A 127 1.62 -0.88 -6.02
N ASP A 128 1.82 -1.79 -5.06
CA ASP A 128 2.70 -2.96 -5.19
C ASP A 128 1.98 -4.25 -4.79
N SER A 129 2.30 -5.35 -5.47
CA SER A 129 1.67 -6.66 -5.24
C SER A 129 1.97 -7.28 -3.88
N HIS A 130 3.10 -6.93 -3.25
CA HIS A 130 3.56 -7.44 -1.96
C HIS A 130 3.23 -6.49 -0.80
N THR A 131 2.34 -5.53 -1.00
CA THR A 131 1.80 -4.67 0.07
C THR A 131 1.22 -5.51 1.23
N ASN A 132 0.78 -6.74 0.96
CA ASN A 132 0.34 -7.70 1.97
C ASN A 132 1.39 -8.03 3.05
N THR A 133 2.68 -7.78 2.80
CA THR A 133 3.77 -7.97 3.75
C THR A 133 3.47 -7.26 5.08
N THR A 134 2.89 -6.05 5.01
CA THR A 134 2.55 -5.23 6.18
C THR A 134 1.39 -5.79 7.01
N GLY A 135 0.72 -6.84 6.52
CA GLY A 135 -0.23 -7.62 7.33
C GLY A 135 0.42 -8.27 8.56
N ALA A 136 1.75 -8.44 8.57
CA ALA A 136 2.52 -8.89 9.74
C ALA A 136 2.32 -8.00 10.99
N LEU A 137 1.96 -6.72 10.81
CA LEU A 137 1.64 -5.78 11.89
C LEU A 137 0.20 -5.93 12.44
N GLY A 138 -0.60 -6.85 11.90
CA GLY A 138 -2.03 -6.93 12.22
C GLY A 138 -2.86 -5.82 11.56
N SER A 139 -2.40 -5.31 10.41
CA SER A 139 -3.16 -4.43 9.52
C SER A 139 -3.90 -5.25 8.45
N PHE A 140 -4.92 -4.65 7.82
CA PHE A 140 -5.40 -5.13 6.53
C PHE A 140 -4.63 -4.43 5.42
N ALA A 141 -3.74 -5.17 4.76
CA ALA A 141 -2.84 -4.63 3.74
C ALA A 141 -3.06 -5.28 2.37
N CYS A 142 -3.25 -4.48 1.32
CA CYS A 142 -3.57 -5.00 -0.01
C CYS A 142 -2.92 -4.19 -1.14
N GLY A 143 -2.37 -4.89 -2.14
CA GLY A 143 -1.88 -4.29 -3.37
C GLY A 143 -3.02 -3.92 -4.31
N LEU A 144 -2.93 -2.74 -4.93
CA LEU A 144 -3.94 -2.21 -5.84
C LEU A 144 -3.33 -1.80 -7.18
N GLY A 145 -4.14 -1.85 -8.23
CA GLY A 145 -3.78 -1.32 -9.54
C GLY A 145 -3.76 0.21 -9.56
N HIS A 146 -3.13 0.80 -10.57
CA HIS A 146 -2.97 2.26 -10.69
C HIS A 146 -4.29 3.04 -10.63
N THR A 147 -5.36 2.51 -11.23
CA THR A 147 -6.69 3.16 -11.22
C THR A 147 -7.30 3.19 -9.82
N ASP A 148 -7.16 2.11 -9.08
CA ASP A 148 -7.68 1.98 -7.72
C ASP A 148 -6.87 2.84 -6.73
N VAL A 149 -5.54 2.87 -6.87
CA VAL A 149 -4.69 3.79 -6.10
C VAL A 149 -5.06 5.24 -6.40
N ALA A 150 -5.26 5.60 -7.67
CA ALA A 150 -5.71 6.94 -8.04
C ALA A 150 -7.08 7.28 -7.43
N TYR A 151 -8.01 6.31 -7.41
CA TYR A 151 -9.31 6.48 -6.76
C TYR A 151 -9.15 6.76 -5.26
N VAL A 152 -8.31 5.99 -4.55
CA VAL A 152 -8.04 6.18 -3.12
C VAL A 152 -7.39 7.53 -2.86
N LEU A 153 -6.40 7.93 -3.66
CA LEU A 153 -5.73 9.22 -3.53
C LEU A 153 -6.70 10.41 -3.63
N LEU A 154 -7.75 10.29 -4.45
CA LEU A 154 -8.77 11.32 -4.63
C LEU A 154 -9.92 11.24 -3.61
N ASN A 155 -10.23 10.05 -3.08
CA ASN A 155 -11.48 9.82 -2.32
C ASN A 155 -11.29 9.31 -0.88
N GLY A 156 -10.10 8.84 -0.51
CA GLY A 156 -9.80 8.32 0.83
C GLY A 156 -10.45 6.99 1.20
N LYS A 157 -11.09 6.33 0.24
CA LYS A 157 -11.82 5.09 0.43
C LYS A 157 -11.74 4.24 -0.82
N ILE A 158 -12.01 2.94 -0.67
CA ILE A 158 -12.17 2.01 -1.80
C ILE A 158 -13.15 0.91 -1.42
N TRP A 159 -13.72 0.26 -2.42
CA TRP A 159 -14.56 -0.90 -2.19
C TRP A 159 -13.71 -2.16 -1.99
N PHE A 160 -14.16 -3.05 -1.11
CA PHE A 160 -13.62 -4.40 -0.96
C PHE A 160 -14.74 -5.41 -0.94
N LYS A 161 -14.49 -6.57 -1.54
CA LYS A 161 -15.19 -7.80 -1.19
C LYS A 161 -14.49 -8.40 0.02
N VAL A 162 -15.18 -8.55 1.14
CA VAL A 162 -14.59 -9.08 2.37
C VAL A 162 -14.12 -10.52 2.12
N PRO A 163 -12.83 -10.83 2.32
CA PRO A 163 -12.29 -12.14 1.98
C PRO A 163 -12.62 -13.18 3.05
N GLN A 164 -12.64 -14.45 2.63
CA GLN A 164 -12.54 -15.56 3.57
C GLN A 164 -11.12 -15.62 4.15
N THR A 165 -10.98 -16.18 5.35
CA THR A 165 -9.68 -16.34 6.01
C THR A 165 -9.33 -17.80 6.16
N LEU A 166 -8.15 -18.17 5.68
CA LEU A 166 -7.49 -19.44 6.00
C LEU A 166 -6.58 -19.23 7.21
N TYR A 167 -6.75 -20.06 8.24
CA TYR A 167 -5.96 -19.95 9.48
C TYR A 167 -4.94 -21.08 9.58
N PHE A 168 -3.66 -20.73 9.48
CA PHE A 168 -2.54 -21.66 9.63
C PHE A 168 -2.02 -21.60 11.07
N LYS A 169 -2.37 -22.60 11.87
CA LYS A 169 -1.90 -22.69 13.27
C LYS A 169 -0.56 -23.45 13.34
N LEU A 170 0.53 -22.71 13.52
CA LEU A 170 1.87 -23.27 13.70
C LEU A 170 2.09 -23.58 15.20
N ASN A 171 2.36 -24.85 15.54
CA ASN A 171 2.62 -25.29 16.91
C ASN A 171 3.98 -26.00 17.00
N GLY A 172 4.58 -26.01 18.19
CA GLY A 172 5.85 -26.69 18.46
C GLY A 172 7.01 -25.71 18.64
N LYS A 173 8.23 -26.26 18.63
CA LYS A 173 9.49 -25.49 18.69
C LYS A 173 10.16 -25.52 17.33
N LEU A 174 10.78 -24.40 16.98
CA LEU A 174 11.58 -24.29 15.77
C LEU A 174 12.80 -25.22 15.87
N PRO A 175 12.99 -26.17 14.95
CA PRO A 175 14.23 -26.93 14.88
C PRO A 175 15.41 -26.00 14.55
N ASP A 176 16.62 -26.42 14.91
CA ASP A 176 17.82 -25.68 14.56
C ASP A 176 17.92 -25.50 13.03
N HIS A 177 18.39 -24.33 12.62
CA HIS A 177 18.58 -23.93 11.21
C HIS A 177 17.31 -23.79 10.35
N VAL A 178 16.11 -24.03 10.90
CA VAL A 178 14.84 -23.75 10.22
C VAL A 178 14.42 -22.30 10.50
N MET A 179 13.95 -21.58 9.47
CA MET A 179 13.55 -20.18 9.54
C MET A 179 12.11 -19.95 9.06
N ALA A 180 11.60 -18.73 9.26
CA ALA A 180 10.28 -18.33 8.76
C ALA A 180 10.11 -18.56 7.24
N LYS A 181 11.20 -18.42 6.47
CA LYS A 181 11.22 -18.70 5.03
C LYS A 181 10.87 -20.15 4.72
N ASP A 182 11.36 -21.11 5.50
CA ASP A 182 11.11 -22.53 5.28
C ASP A 182 9.63 -22.87 5.52
N PHE A 183 9.01 -22.27 6.54
CA PHE A 183 7.58 -22.46 6.80
C PHE A 183 6.71 -21.91 5.69
N ILE A 184 6.93 -20.67 5.26
CA ILE A 184 6.08 -20.08 4.23
C ILE A 184 6.22 -20.84 2.91
N LEU A 185 7.42 -21.32 2.57
CA LEU A 185 7.61 -22.21 1.42
C LEU A 185 6.87 -23.54 1.58
N LYS A 186 6.87 -24.13 2.78
CA LYS A 186 6.14 -25.38 3.08
C LYS A 186 4.62 -25.22 3.05
N ILE A 187 4.09 -24.03 3.33
CA ILE A 187 2.66 -23.72 3.23
C ILE A 187 2.25 -23.52 1.77
N ILE A 188 3.12 -22.94 0.94
CA ILE A 188 2.86 -22.64 -0.48
C ILE A 188 2.96 -23.89 -1.36
N GLY A 189 3.93 -24.78 -1.10
CA GLY A 189 4.22 -25.97 -1.91
C GLY A 189 3.54 -27.24 -1.44
#